data_AF-A0A951DGM5-F1
#
_entry.id   AF-A0A951DGM5-F1
#
_cell.length_a   1.000
_cell.length_b   1.000
_cell.length_c   1.000
_cell.angle_alpha   90.00
_cell.angle_beta   90.00
_cell.angle_gamma   90.00
#
_symmetry.space_group_name_H-M   'P 1'
#
loop_
_entity.id
_entity.type
_entity.pdbx_description
1 polymer ?
#
loop_
_entity_poly.entity_id
_entity_poly.type
_entity_poly.pdbx_seq_one_letter_code
_entity_poly.pdbx_strand_id
1 'polypeptide(L)' 'VEGGADTLGAFFDQNFVNQVMFFYAPKMIGGAQAVPAVGGLGVGRMDKAKPFREVSFRRIRDDLLVEAFL' A
#
# COMPACT_ATOMS: atom_id res chain seq x y z
N VAL A 1 1.20 -3.62 -10.60
CA VAL A 1 0.01 -2.88 -11.10
C VAL A 1 0.07 -1.51 -10.50
N GLU A 2 0.01 -0.48 -11.33
CA GLU A 2 -0.12 0.91 -10.87
C GLU A 2 -1.54 1.37 -11.22
N GLY A 3 -2.27 1.86 -10.23
CA GLY A 3 -3.68 2.20 -10.35
C GLY A 3 -4.16 3.03 -9.17
N GLY A 4 -5.44 3.40 -9.18
CA GLY A 4 -6.06 4.11 -8.06
C GLY A 4 -6.36 3.21 -6.87
N ALA A 5 -6.81 3.80 -5.77
CA ALA A 5 -7.13 3.12 -4.52
C ALA A 5 -8.02 1.89 -4.73
N ASP A 6 -9.08 2.01 -5.53
CA ASP A 6 -10.05 0.93 -5.76
C ASP A 6 -9.47 -0.22 -6.61
N THR A 7 -8.67 0.10 -7.62
CA THR A 7 -8.00 -0.91 -8.45
C THR A 7 -7.00 -1.70 -7.61
N LEU A 8 -6.17 -1.02 -6.82
CA LEU A 8 -5.21 -1.69 -5.95
C LEU A 8 -5.93 -2.50 -4.86
N GLY A 9 -6.99 -1.95 -4.28
CA GLY A 9 -7.85 -2.62 -3.29
C GLY A 9 -8.45 -3.93 -3.83
N ALA A 10 -9.02 -3.91 -5.03
CA ALA A 10 -9.59 -5.09 -5.66
C ALA A 10 -8.55 -6.22 -5.87
N PHE A 11 -7.31 -5.89 -6.22
CA PHE A 11 -6.24 -6.88 -6.32
C PHE A 11 -5.85 -7.47 -4.96
N PHE A 12 -5.81 -6.63 -3.92
CA PHE A 12 -5.58 -7.08 -2.55
C PHE A 12 -6.69 -8.01 -2.05
N ASP A 13 -7.96 -7.60 -2.22
CA ASP A 13 -9.14 -8.35 -1.78
C ASP A 13 -9.22 -9.72 -2.49
N GLN A 14 -8.81 -9.80 -3.75
CA GLN A 14 -8.78 -11.05 -4.54
C GLN A 14 -7.51 -11.89 -4.33
N ASN A 15 -6.58 -11.46 -3.48
CA ASN A 15 -5.30 -12.13 -3.23
C ASN A 15 -4.41 -12.28 -4.48
N PHE A 16 -4.43 -11.30 -5.38
CA PHE A 16 -3.64 -11.30 -6.63
C PHE A 16 -2.32 -10.53 -6.52
N VAL A 17 -1.99 -10.02 -5.33
CA VAL A 17 -0.75 -9.25 -5.09
C VAL A 17 0.34 -10.17 -4.54
N ASN A 18 1.50 -10.18 -5.19
CA ASN A 18 2.70 -10.90 -4.73
C ASN A 18 3.75 -9.97 -4.11
N GLN A 19 3.88 -8.75 -4.63
CA GLN A 19 4.85 -7.75 -4.19
C GLN A 19 4.19 -6.37 -4.13
N VAL A 20 4.62 -5.55 -3.18
CA VAL A 20 4.19 -4.17 -3.01
C VAL A 20 5.38 -3.22 -3.05
N MET A 21 5.13 -2.00 -3.54
CA MET A 21 6.08 -0.90 -3.58
C MET A 21 5.34 0.38 -3.18
N PHE A 22 5.63 0.94 -2.02
CA PHE A 22 5.05 2.18 -1.53
C PHE A 22 6.06 3.32 -1.63
N PHE A 23 5.68 4.42 -2.29
CA PHE A 23 6.51 5.62 -2.42
C PHE A 23 5.95 6.74 -1.54
N TYR A 24 6.73 7.19 -0.58
CA TYR A 24 6.36 8.25 0.36
C TYR A 24 7.15 9.51 0.06
N ALA A 25 6.44 10.55 -0.39
CA ALA A 25 7.01 11.89 -0.51
C ALA A 25 7.02 12.59 0.87
N PRO A 26 7.96 13.51 1.13
CA PRO A 26 8.03 14.28 2.38
C PRO A 26 6.99 15.41 2.38
N LYS A 27 5.71 15.06 2.22
CA LYS A 27 4.57 15.98 2.07
C LYS A 27 3.36 15.46 2.83
N MET A 28 2.55 16.38 3.34
CA MET A 28 1.30 16.11 4.04
C MET A 28 0.16 16.70 3.22
N ILE A 29 -0.85 15.89 2.89
CA ILE A 29 -2.03 16.35 2.13
C ILE A 29 -3.26 16.56 3.01
N GLY A 30 -3.41 15.79 4.10
CA GLY A 30 -4.59 15.82 4.96
C GLY A 30 -5.90 15.49 4.21
N GLY A 31 -7.04 15.67 4.89
CA GLY A 31 -8.38 15.50 4.32
C GLY A 31 -9.11 14.27 4.85
N ALA A 32 -10.27 14.51 5.48
CA ALA A 32 -11.12 13.44 6.02
C ALA A 32 -11.67 12.49 4.93
N GLN A 33 -11.72 12.96 3.68
CA GLN A 33 -12.17 12.22 2.51
C GLN A 33 -11.03 12.05 1.49
N ALA A 34 -9.77 12.20 1.91
CA ALA A 34 -8.63 12.00 1.02
C ALA A 34 -8.59 10.53 0.56
N VAL A 35 -8.21 10.35 -0.70
CA VAL A 35 -8.10 9.02 -1.31
C VAL A 35 -6.95 8.24 -0.62
N PRO A 36 -7.20 7.05 -0.05
CA PRO A 36 -6.15 6.25 0.58
C PRO A 36 -5.24 5.60 -0.47
N ALA A 37 -4.08 5.09 -0.03
CA ALA A 37 -3.16 4.37 -0.92
C ALA A 37 -3.74 3.04 -1.45
N VAL A 38 -4.54 2.35 -0.63
CA VAL A 38 -5.24 1.11 -0.99
C VAL A 38 -6.66 1.23 -0.47
N GLY A 39 -7.65 1.13 -1.37
CA GLY A 39 -9.07 1.10 -1.05
C GLY A 39 -9.60 -0.33 -0.95
N GLY A 40 -10.85 -0.54 -1.36
CA GLY A 40 -11.48 -1.87 -1.36
C GLY A 40 -12.15 -2.25 -0.03
N LEU A 41 -12.42 -3.53 0.14
CA LEU A 41 -13.08 -4.10 1.32
C LEU A 41 -12.16 -4.10 2.53
N GLY A 42 -10.88 -4.43 2.32
CA GLY A 42 -9.88 -4.50 3.37
C GLY A 42 -10.18 -5.59 4.41
N VAL A 43 -9.57 -5.45 5.60
CA VAL A 43 -9.75 -6.39 6.72
C VAL A 43 -10.35 -5.68 7.92
N GLY A 44 -11.35 -6.29 8.56
CA GLY A 44 -12.00 -5.74 9.75
C GLY A 44 -11.23 -5.95 11.06
N ARG A 45 -10.18 -6.77 11.06
CA ARG A 45 -9.36 -7.08 12.24
C ARG A 45 -7.90 -7.26 11.86
N MET A 46 -7.00 -6.80 12.74
CA MET A 46 -5.55 -6.87 12.51
C MET A 46 -5.00 -8.30 12.43
N ASP A 47 -5.61 -9.26 13.14
CA ASP A 47 -5.23 -10.67 13.07
C ASP A 47 -5.57 -11.34 11.72
N LYS A 48 -6.35 -10.67 10.87
CA LYS A 48 -6.64 -11.08 9.48
C LYS A 48 -5.79 -10.37 8.44
N ALA A 49 -5.00 -9.36 8.83
CA ALA A 49 -4.09 -8.69 7.92
C ALA A 49 -2.93 -9.63 7.54
N LYS A 50 -2.63 -9.72 6.25
CA LYS A 50 -1.48 -10.49 5.77
C LYS A 50 -0.19 -9.72 6.11
N PRO A 51 0.78 -10.35 6.80
CA PRO A 51 2.04 -9.69 7.10
C PRO A 51 2.88 -9.59 5.81
N PHE A 52 3.53 -8.46 5.62
CA PHE A 52 4.57 -8.32 4.61
C PHE A 52 5.85 -9.04 5.06
N ARG A 53 6.58 -9.60 4.09
CA ARG A 53 7.87 -10.29 4.25
C ARG A 53 8.95 -9.59 3.46
N GLU A 54 10.20 -9.81 3.86
CA GLU A 54 11.38 -9.28 3.15
C GLU A 54 11.31 -7.77 2.92
N VAL A 55 10.86 -7.04 3.95
CA VAL A 55 10.63 -5.59 3.86
C VAL A 55 11.97 -4.87 3.72
N SER A 56 12.09 -4.04 2.69
CA SER A 56 13.26 -3.20 2.44
C SER A 56 12.88 -1.73 2.32
N PHE A 57 13.83 -0.87 2.67
CA PHE A 57 13.68 0.59 2.64
C PHE A 57 14.78 1.19 1.78
N ARG A 58 14.42 2.03 0.81
CA ARG A 58 15.37 2.72 -0.08
C ARG A 58 14.99 4.18 -0.22
N ARG A 59 15.94 5.09 -0.04
CA ARG A 59 15.73 6.50 -0.36
C ARG A 59 15.89 6.73 -1.87
N ILE A 60 14.93 7.41 -2.49
CA ILE A 60 14.96 7.83 -3.89
C ILE A 60 14.81 9.35 -3.93
N ARG A 61 15.93 10.06 -4.11
CA ARG A 61 16.00 11.52 -3.94
C ARG A 61 15.47 11.91 -2.55
N ASP A 62 14.33 12.59 -2.48
CA ASP A 62 13.71 13.01 -1.22
C ASP A 62 12.58 12.09 -0.76
N ASP A 63 12.22 11.10 -1.57
CA ASP A 63 11.15 10.15 -1.28
C ASP A 63 11.72 8.88 -0.64
N LEU A 64 10.87 8.16 0.10
CA LEU A 64 11.17 6.84 0.66
C LEU A 64 10.37 5.77 -0.08
N LEU A 65 11.06 4.77 -0.59
CA LEU A 65 10.47 3.56 -1.14
C LEU A 65 10.51 2.44 -0.09
N VAL A 66 9.35 1.84 0.16
CA VAL A 66 9.19 0.60 0.93
C VAL A 66 8.78 -0.52 -0.04
N GLU A 67 9.58 -1.57 -0.14
CA GLU A 67 9.27 -2.75 -0.96
C GLU A 67 9.12 -3.99 -0.07
N ALA A 68 8.14 -4.84 -0.37
CA ALA A 68 7.93 -6.08 0.37
C ALA A 68 7.12 -7.12 -0.43
N PHE A 69 7.13 -8.36 0.04
CA PHE A 69 6.35 -9.48 -0.52
C PHE A 69 5.19 -9.88 0.41
N LEU A 70 4.12 -10.45 -0.16
CA LEU A 70 2.93 -10.94 0.57
C LEU A 70 2.94 -12.45 0.79
#